data_AF-A0A3N5F2X5-F1
#
_entry.id   AF-A0A3N5F2X5-F1
#
_cell.length_a   1.000
_cell.length_b   1.000
_cell.length_c   1.000
_cell.angle_alpha   90.00
_cell.angle_beta   90.00
_cell.angle_gamma   90.00
#
_symmetry.space_group_name_H-M   'P 1'
#
loop_
_entity.id
_entity.type
_entity.pdbx_description
1 polymer ?
#
loop_
_entity_poly.entity_id
_entity_poly.type
_entity_poly.pdbx_seq_one_letter_code
_entity_poly.pdbx_strand_id
1 'polypeptide(L)'
;MFRFERLRVWHKAVDLYEVIDAACEGFRGRARFILADQMRRSALSISSNIAEGPGRETTKESRHFFTIAKRAGQHRYGLPSTRLDSD
;
A
#
# COMPACT_ATOMS: atom_id res chain seq x y z
N MET A 1 -19.10 -2.03 13.39
CA MET A 1 -17.64 -1.87 13.34
C MET A 1 -17.02 -3.18 12.89
N PHE A 2 -16.24 -3.17 11.82
CA PHE A 2 -15.66 -4.36 11.22
C PHE A 2 -14.40 -4.80 11.98
N ARG A 3 -14.07 -6.10 11.95
CA ARG A 3 -12.90 -6.65 12.69
C ARG A 3 -11.56 -6.08 12.22
N PHE A 4 -11.42 -5.75 10.94
CA PHE A 4 -10.18 -5.21 10.38
C PHE A 4 -9.88 -3.78 10.87
N GLU A 5 -10.90 -3.01 11.23
CA GLU A 5 -10.76 -1.62 11.74
C GLU A 5 -10.06 -1.56 13.11
N ARG A 6 -9.82 -2.71 13.75
CA ARG A 6 -9.01 -2.82 14.97
C ARG A 6 -7.53 -3.12 14.70
N LEU A 7 -7.18 -3.43 13.46
CA LEU A 7 -5.81 -3.82 13.10
C LEU A 7 -4.95 -2.56 12.97
N ARG A 8 -3.91 -2.44 13.81
CA ARG A 8 -2.92 -1.35 13.69
C ARG A 8 -2.30 -1.23 12.28
N VAL A 9 -2.14 -2.36 11.59
CA VAL A 9 -1.62 -2.37 10.22
C VAL A 9 -2.61 -1.79 9.20
N TRP A 10 -3.92 -1.91 9.45
CA TRP A 10 -4.94 -1.29 8.61
C TRP A 10 -4.90 0.24 8.74
N HIS A 11 -4.84 0.75 9.98
CA HIS A 11 -4.68 2.19 10.22
C HIS A 11 -3.42 2.75 9.53
N LYS A 12 -2.27 2.10 9.68
CA LYS A 12 -1.04 2.49 8.98
C LYS A 12 -1.18 2.50 7.46
N ALA A 13 -2.00 1.61 6.89
CA ALA A 13 -2.26 1.58 5.45
C ALA A 13 -3.16 2.75 5.01
N VAL A 14 -4.11 3.17 5.87
CA VAL A 14 -4.92 4.38 5.65
C VAL A 14 -4.05 5.63 5.74
N ASP A 15 -3.20 5.75 6.78
CA ASP A 15 -2.26 6.87 6.93
C ASP A 15 -1.32 6.98 5.71
N LEU A 16 -0.84 5.83 5.20
CA LEU A 16 -0.02 5.78 3.99
C LEU A 16 -0.75 6.31 2.75
N TYR A 17 -2.04 6.00 2.60
CA TYR A 17 -2.85 6.53 1.51
C TYR A 17 -2.92 8.06 1.58
N GLU A 18 -3.14 8.64 2.76
CA GLU A 18 -3.20 10.10 2.93
C GLU A 18 -1.88 10.78 2.53
N VAL A 19 -0.75 10.20 2.94
CA VAL A 19 0.59 10.70 2.55
C VAL A 19 0.78 10.65 1.03
N ILE A 20 0.38 9.56 0.38
CA ILE A 20 0.50 9.39 -1.07
C ILE A 20 -0.43 10.36 -1.81
N ASP A 21 -1.66 10.54 -1.33
CA ASP A 21 -2.62 11.45 -1.91
C ASP A 21 -2.11 12.89 -1.88
N ALA A 22 -1.58 13.32 -0.73
CA ALA A 22 -0.95 14.64 -0.57
C ALA A 22 0.27 14.81 -1.50
N ALA A 23 1.11 13.77 -1.65
CA ALA A 23 2.26 13.82 -2.56
C ALA A 23 1.83 13.94 -4.03
N CYS A 24 0.73 13.31 -4.41
CA CYS A 24 0.18 13.36 -5.77
C CYS A 24 -0.34 14.74 -6.17
N GLU A 25 -0.71 15.60 -5.22
CA GLU A 25 -1.10 16.98 -5.51
C GLU A 25 0.05 17.82 -6.09
N GLY A 26 1.30 17.46 -5.81
CA GLY A 26 2.48 18.13 -6.36
C GLY A 26 2.78 17.82 -7.82
N PHE A 27 2.12 16.82 -8.42
CA PHE A 27 2.42 16.40 -9.79
C PHE A 27 1.94 17.44 -10.82
N ARG A 28 2.70 17.62 -11.91
CA ARG A 28 2.39 18.59 -12.97
C ARG A 28 2.39 17.94 -14.35
N GLY A 29 1.68 18.56 -15.29
CA GLY A 29 1.63 18.13 -16.69
C GLY A 29 0.80 16.87 -16.95
N ARG A 30 0.93 16.31 -18.15
CA ARG A 30 0.12 15.17 -18.64
C ARG A 30 0.29 13.89 -17.82
N ALA A 31 1.48 13.68 -17.25
CA ALA A 31 1.76 12.53 -16.40
C ALA A 31 1.13 12.63 -15.00
N ARG A 32 0.66 13.82 -14.60
CA ARG A 32 0.01 14.05 -13.28
C ARG A 32 -1.12 13.07 -13.06
N PHE A 33 -2.10 13.06 -13.96
CA PHE A 33 -3.30 12.25 -13.77
C PHE A 33 -2.99 10.76 -13.79
N ILE A 34 -2.14 10.31 -14.71
CA ILE A 34 -1.81 8.89 -14.87
C ILE A 34 -1.02 8.39 -13.67
N LEU A 35 0.06 9.09 -13.28
CA LEU A 35 0.92 8.65 -12.18
C LEU A 35 0.20 8.80 -10.83
N ALA A 36 -0.54 9.89 -10.62
CA ALA A 36 -1.31 10.08 -9.40
C ALA A 36 -2.39 9.00 -9.23
N ASP A 37 -3.12 8.66 -10.30
CA ASP A 37 -4.11 7.58 -10.27
C ASP A 37 -3.47 6.24 -9.90
N GLN A 38 -2.36 5.88 -10.55
CA GLN A 38 -1.67 4.62 -10.26
C GLN A 38 -1.16 4.55 -8.81
N MET A 39 -0.60 5.65 -8.30
CA MET A 39 -0.12 5.70 -6.92
C MET A 39 -1.24 5.62 -5.90
N ARG A 40 -2.31 6.41 -6.07
CA ARG A 40 -3.49 6.39 -5.20
C ARG A 40 -4.15 5.00 -5.16
N ARG A 41 -4.34 4.38 -6.32
CA ARG A 41 -4.94 3.05 -6.42
C ARG A 41 -4.06 1.96 -5.81
N SER A 42 -2.75 2.04 -6.00
CA SER A 42 -1.80 1.13 -5.36
C SER A 42 -1.85 1.24 -3.83
N ALA A 43 -1.85 2.48 -3.31
CA ALA A 43 -1.94 2.74 -1.88
C ALA A 43 -3.28 2.24 -1.28
N LEU A 44 -4.40 2.56 -1.93
CA LEU A 44 -5.73 2.12 -1.52
C LEU A 44 -5.86 0.58 -1.51
N SER A 45 -5.20 -0.09 -2.45
CA SER A 45 -5.21 -1.56 -2.50
C SER A 45 -4.64 -2.21 -1.23
N ILE A 46 -3.71 -1.55 -0.53
CA ILE A 46 -3.09 -2.09 0.69
C ILE A 46 -4.13 -2.20 1.80
N SER A 47 -4.90 -1.13 2.06
CA SER A 47 -5.93 -1.14 3.10
C SER A 47 -7.09 -2.06 2.74
N SER A 48 -7.50 -2.12 1.47
CA SER A 48 -8.53 -3.05 0.98
C SER A 48 -8.12 -4.51 1.18
N ASN A 49 -6.90 -4.90 0.79
CA ASN A 49 -6.41 -6.27 0.99
C ASN A 49 -6.33 -6.64 2.49
N ILE A 50 -5.99 -5.69 3.36
CA ILE A 50 -6.00 -5.91 4.82
C ILE A 50 -7.44 -6.05 5.35
N ALA A 51 -8.39 -5.30 4.79
CA ALA A 51 -9.80 -5.38 5.18
C ALA A 51 -10.46 -6.71 4.76
N GLU A 52 -10.06 -7.27 3.62
CA GLU A 52 -10.54 -8.57 3.11
C GLU A 52 -9.97 -9.77 3.87
N GLY A 53 -8.72 -9.68 4.35
CA GLY A 53 -7.99 -10.77 5.00
C GLY A 53 -8.67 -11.41 6.24
N PRO A 54 -9.22 -10.65 7.21
CA PRO A 54 -9.84 -11.19 8.42
C PRO A 54 -11.28 -11.69 8.24
N GLY A 55 -11.82 -11.69 7.02
CA GLY A 55 -13.14 -12.24 6.68
C GLY A 55 -13.13 -13.73 6.31
N ARG A 56 -11.96 -14.36 6.16
CA ARG A 56 -11.82 -15.72 5.61
C ARG A 56 -11.39 -16.76 6.65
N GLU A 57 -11.85 -17.99 6.44
CA GLU A 57 -11.91 -19.08 7.43
C GLU A 57 -10.54 -19.64 7.86
N THR A 58 -9.44 -19.31 7.17
CA THR A 58 -8.12 -19.87 7.48
C THR A 58 -6.96 -18.85 7.44
N THR A 59 -6.00 -19.03 8.35
CA THR A 59 -4.77 -18.20 8.48
C THR A 59 -3.90 -18.18 7.20
N LYS A 60 -4.10 -19.15 6.31
CA LYS A 60 -3.34 -19.33 5.06
C LYS A 60 -3.75 -18.30 4.00
N GLU A 61 -5.04 -17.95 3.94
CA GLU A 61 -5.55 -16.95 2.99
C GLU A 61 -5.22 -15.53 3.44
N SER A 62 -5.31 -15.21 4.73
CA SER A 62 -4.90 -13.90 5.24
C SER A 62 -3.42 -13.59 4.91
N ARG A 63 -2.54 -14.60 4.96
CA ARG A 63 -1.13 -14.47 4.54
C ARG A 63 -0.97 -14.10 3.05
N HIS A 64 -1.85 -14.61 2.19
CA HIS A 64 -1.83 -14.28 0.77
C HIS A 64 -2.12 -12.79 0.55
N PHE A 65 -3.15 -12.26 1.21
CA PHE A 65 -3.49 -10.83 1.14
C PHE A 65 -2.42 -9.92 1.74
N PHE A 66 -1.80 -10.30 2.86
CA PHE A 66 -0.66 -9.56 3.39
C PHE A 66 0.55 -9.57 2.44
N THR A 67 0.74 -10.66 1.69
CA THR A 67 1.78 -10.74 0.66
C THR A 67 1.48 -9.79 -0.50
N ILE A 68 0.23 -9.69 -0.95
CA ILE A 68 -0.19 -8.74 -1.99
C ILE A 68 -0.01 -7.30 -1.51
N ALA A 69 -0.45 -6.98 -0.28
CA ALA A 69 -0.26 -5.68 0.34
C ALA A 69 1.23 -5.29 0.43
N LYS A 70 2.10 -6.23 0.82
CA LYS A 70 3.56 -6.03 0.82
C LYS A 70 4.11 -5.73 -0.57
N ARG A 71 3.65 -6.47 -1.60
CA ARG A 71 4.11 -6.27 -2.99
C ARG A 71 3.69 -4.91 -3.54
N ALA A 72 2.46 -4.45 -3.24
CA ALA A 72 1.99 -3.13 -3.62
C ALA A 72 2.87 -2.00 -3.03
N GLY A 73 3.27 -2.14 -1.75
CA GLY A 73 4.20 -1.20 -1.12
C GLY A 73 5.66 -1.30 -1.60
N GLN A 74 6.05 -2.41 -2.24
CA GLN A 74 7.41 -2.66 -2.73
C GLN A 74 7.61 -2.33 -4.21
N HIS A 75 6.71 -1.60 -4.86
CA HIS A 75 6.85 -1.22 -6.26
C HIS A 75 8.01 -0.22 -6.46
N ARG A 76 9.25 -0.72 -6.38
CA ARG A 76 10.48 -0.03 -6.77
C ARG A 76 10.48 0.06 -8.29
N TYR A 77 10.22 1.25 -8.83
CA TYR A 77 10.79 1.62 -10.11
C TYR A 77 12.31 1.42 -10.00
N GLY A 78 12.90 0.66 -10.93
CA GLY A 78 14.25 0.09 -10.86
C GLY A 78 15.39 1.08 -10.60
N LEU A 79 15.52 1.56 -9.35
CA LEU A 79 16.70 2.21 -8.85
C LEU A 79 17.61 1.12 -8.24
N PRO A 80 18.85 1.00 -8.74
CA PRO A 80 19.80 0.01 -8.27
C PRO A 80 19.96 0.17 -6.76
N SER A 81 19.90 -0.95 -6.04
CA SER A 81 20.15 -0.97 -4.60
C SER A 81 21.55 -0.45 -4.34
N THR A 82 21.67 0.80 -3.88
CA THR A 82 22.79 1.17 -3.04
C THR A 82 22.67 0.32 -1.78
N ARG A 83 23.51 -0.71 -1.77
CA ARG A 83 23.96 -1.43 -0.59
C ARG A 83 24.35 -0.38 0.44
N LEU A 84 23.50 -0.17 1.45
CA LEU A 84 23.96 0.34 2.73
C LEU A 84 24.45 -0.90 3.47
N ASP A 85 25.62 -1.37 3.06
CA ASP A 85 26.46 -2.15 3.96
C ASP A 85 27.02 -1.13 4.96
N SER A 86 26.73 -1.44 6.21
CA SER A 86 27.23 -0.86 7.45
C SER A 86 28.74 -0.61 7.43
N ASP A 87 29.11 0.61 7.83
CA ASP A 87 30.30 0.90 8.66
C ASP A 87 29.82 1.58 9.95
#